data_AF-A0A432SU62-F1
#
_entry.id   AF-A0A432SU62-F1
#
_cell.length_a   1.000
_cell.length_b   1.000
_cell.length_c   1.000
_cell.angle_alpha   90.00
_cell.angle_beta   90.00
_cell.angle_gamma   90.00
#
_symmetry.space_group_name_H-M   'P 1'
#
loop_
_entity.id
_entity.type
_entity.pdbx_description
1 polymer ?
#
loop_
_entity_poly.entity_id
_entity_poly.type
_entity_poly.pdbx_seq_one_letter_code
_entity_poly.pdbx_strand_id
1 'polypeptide(L)' 'MKKGKVANFTILKENPFKIDKMKIKDIPVDAVVHRGKMVKYRP' A
#
# COMPACT_ATOMS: atom_id res chain seq x y z
N MET A 1 6.64 10.17 -1.86
CA MET A 1 7.66 9.35 -2.56
C MET A 1 8.86 10.22 -2.89
N LYS A 2 10.09 9.67 -2.89
CA LYS A 2 11.32 10.42 -3.19
C LYS A 2 12.03 9.78 -4.39
N LYS A 3 12.49 10.62 -5.33
CA LYS A 3 13.25 10.16 -6.51
C LYS A 3 14.57 9.49 -6.09
N GLY A 4 15.01 8.50 -6.86
CA GLY A 4 16.25 7.75 -6.62
C GLY A 4 16.17 6.65 -5.56
N LYS A 5 15.02 6.45 -4.91
CA LYS A 5 14.80 5.32 -3.98
C LYS A 5 14.14 4.14 -4.69
N VAL A 6 14.45 2.94 -4.20
CA VAL A 6 13.78 1.71 -4.60
C VAL A 6 12.27 1.84 -4.34
N ALA A 7 11.47 1.59 -5.37
CA ALA A 7 10.02 1.68 -5.30
C ALA A 7 9.45 0.48 -4.53
N ASN A 8 9.25 0.67 -3.22
CA ASN A 8 8.59 -0.26 -2.32
C ASN A 8 7.41 0.46 -1.64
N PHE A 9 6.18 0.11 -2.00
CA PHE A 9 4.98 0.68 -1.40
C PHE A 9 3.76 -0.21 -1.62
N THR A 10 2.74 0.00 -0.78
CA THR A 10 1.46 -0.70 -0.83
C THR A 10 0.37 0.26 -1.25
N ILE A 11 -0.53 -0.21 -2.11
CA ILE A 11 -1.74 0.50 -2.51
C ILE A 11 -2.89 -0.12 -1.72
N LEU A 12 -3.64 0.72 -1.02
CA LEU A 12 -4.77 0.34 -0.19
C LEU A 12 -6.07 0.75 -0.89
N LYS A 13 -7.15 -0.02 -0.68
CA LYS A 13 -8.46 0.30 -1.29
C LYS A 13 -9.10 1.59 -0.76
N GLU A 14 -8.68 2.02 0.43
CA GLU A 14 -9.18 3.22 1.08
C GLU A 14 -8.03 4.16 1.47
N ASN A 15 -8.35 5.44 1.65
CA ASN A 15 -7.38 6.43 2.09
C ASN A 15 -7.20 6.35 3.62
N PRO A 16 -6.04 5.87 4.14
CA PRO A 16 -5.83 5.68 5.57
C PRO A 16 -5.79 6.99 6.38
N PHE A 17 -5.69 8.15 5.71
CA PHE A 17 -5.69 9.47 6.36
C PHE A 17 -7.09 10.07 6.51
N LYS A 18 -8.11 9.44 5.94
CA LYS A 18 -9.50 9.92 5.97
C LYS A 18 -10.44 8.99 6.75
N ILE A 19 -9.92 7.92 7.33
CA ILE A 19 -10.68 6.94 8.12
C ILE A 19 -10.27 6.98 9.59
N ASP A 20 -11.05 6.30 10.44
CA ASP A 20 -10.67 6.03 11.82
C ASP A 20 -9.34 5.25 11.86
N LYS A 21 -8.41 5.71 12.71
CA LYS A 21 -7.10 5.09 12.90
C LYS A 21 -7.18 3.63 13.30
N MET A 22 -8.22 3.25 14.05
CA MET A 22 -8.45 1.86 14.47
C MET A 22 -8.76 0.93 13.29
N LYS A 23 -9.28 1.48 12.18
CA LYS A 23 -9.67 0.71 10.98
C LYS A 23 -8.56 0.58 9.94
N ILE A 24 -7.40 1.25 10.13
CA ILE A 24 -6.31 1.25 9.15
C ILE A 24 -5.81 -0.18 8.85
N LYS A 25 -5.78 -1.04 9.86
CA LYS A 25 -5.32 -2.43 9.72
C LYS A 25 -6.28 -3.31 8.91
N ASP A 26 -7.54 -2.91 8.86
CA ASP A 26 -8.60 -3.66 8.19
C ASP A 26 -8.77 -3.24 6.72
N ILE A 27 -8.08 -2.18 6.27
CA ILE A 27 -8.16 -1.75 4.87
C ILE A 27 -7.59 -2.85 3.99
N PRO A 28 -8.37 -3.37 3.02
CA PRO A 28 -7.86 -4.35 2.08
C PRO A 28 -6.71 -3.76 1.26
N VAL A 29 -5.63 -4.53 1.15
CA VAL A 29 -4.56 -4.21 0.21
C VAL A 29 -5.06 -4.46 -1.20
N ASP A 30 -4.90 -3.46 -2.06
CA ASP A 30 -5.27 -3.52 -3.47
C ASP A 30 -4.10 -4.06 -4.31
N ALA A 31 -2.89 -3.54 -4.06
CA ALA A 31 -1.68 -3.99 -4.73
C ALA A 31 -0.42 -3.74 -3.90
N VAL A 32 0.64 -4.49 -4.19
CA VAL A 32 1.97 -4.28 -3.61
C VAL A 32 2.96 -4.06 -4.74
N VAL A 33 3.78 -3.02 -4.62
CA VAL A 33 4.91 -2.76 -5.50
C VAL A 33 6.19 -3.04 -4.74
N HIS A 34 6.99 -3.97 -5.25
CA HIS A 34 8.31 -4.32 -4.71
C HIS A 34 9.37 -4.18 -5.79
N ARG A 35 10.39 -3.36 -5.52
CA ARG A 35 11.47 -3.02 -6.47
C ARG A 35 10.95 -2.60 -7.84
N GLY A 36 9.86 -1.83 -7.85
CA GLY A 36 9.22 -1.33 -9.08
C GLY A 36 8.38 -2.35 -9.84
N LYS A 37 8.20 -3.56 -9.34
CA LYS A 37 7.32 -4.58 -9.93
C LYS A 37 6.07 -4.76 -9.08
N MET A 38 4.91 -4.85 -9.73
CA MET A 38 3.69 -5.32 -9.04
C MET A 38 3.90 -6.78 -8.67
N VAL A 39 3.70 -7.10 -7.39
CA VAL A 39 3.75 -8.47 -6.88
C VAL A 39 2.34 -8.90 -6.49
N LYS A 40 2.04 -10.19 -6.73
CA LYS A 40 0.73 -10.75 -6.39
C LYS A 40 0.59 -10.75 -4.87
N TYR A 41 -0.29 -9.88 -4.36
CA TYR A 41 -0.68 -9.91 -2.97
C TYR A 41 -1.53 -11.15 -2.74
N ARG A 42 -1.09 -12.05 -1.86
CA ARG A 42 -1.93 -13.11 -1.29
C ARG A 42 -2.27 -12.68 0.14
N PRO A 43 -3.56 -12.49 0.47
CA PRO A 43 -3.99 -12.12 1.81
C PRO A 43 -3.73 -13.23 2.82
#